data_AF-A0A2V6WW62-F1
#
_entry.id   AF-A0A2V6WW62-F1
#
_cell.length_a   1.000
_cell.length_b   1.000
_cell.length_c   1.000
_cell.angle_alpha   90.00
_cell.angle_beta   90.00
_cell.angle_gamma   90.00
#
_symmetry.space_group_name_H-M   'P 1'
#
loop_
_entity.id
_entity.type
_entity.pdbx_description
1 polymer ?
#
loop_
_entity_poly.entity_id
_entity_poly.type
_entity_poly.pdbx_seq_one_letter_code
_entity_poly.pdbx_strand_id
1 'polypeptide(L)'
;MKVVKTSTKGQVVIPAGLRAQIGLRPGAKVVVRLTGDGAVQIRPLPKNPVAAGFGLFVDGPSLTAALKGERKAEREREESRRPRSRPHGGR
;
A
#
# COMPACT_ATOMS: atom_id res chain seq x y z
N MET A 1 -26.33 2.43 -17.51
CA MET A 1 -26.96 2.27 -16.18
C MET A 1 -27.85 1.04 -16.21
N LYS A 2 -27.71 0.09 -15.26
CA LYS A 2 -28.54 -1.13 -15.23
C LYS A 2 -29.11 -1.29 -13.82
N VAL A 3 -30.44 -1.26 -13.70
CA VAL A 3 -31.16 -1.43 -12.44
C VAL A 3 -31.28 -2.93 -12.16
N VAL A 4 -30.96 -3.34 -10.92
CA VAL A 4 -31.03 -4.74 -10.49
C VAL A 4 -31.87 -4.82 -9.22
N LYS A 5 -32.68 -5.87 -9.10
CA LYS A 5 -33.44 -6.15 -7.87
C LYS A 5 -32.54 -6.86 -6.86
N THR A 6 -32.68 -6.45 -5.61
CA THR A 6 -32.08 -7.14 -4.46
C THR A 6 -32.80 -8.45 -4.17
N SER A 7 -32.04 -9.46 -3.75
CA SER A 7 -32.58 -10.69 -3.19
C SER A 7 -33.23 -10.41 -1.81
N THR A 8 -34.07 -11.34 -1.34
CA THR A 8 -34.66 -11.30 0.02
C THR A 8 -33.61 -11.21 1.13
N LYS A 9 -32.38 -11.67 0.88
CA LYS A 9 -31.24 -11.55 1.80
C LYS A 9 -30.39 -10.30 1.59
N GLY A 10 -30.84 -9.33 0.79
CA GLY A 10 -30.11 -8.09 0.49
C GLY A 10 -28.95 -8.26 -0.50
N GLN A 11 -28.84 -9.40 -1.18
CA GLN A 11 -27.79 -9.62 -2.17
C GLN A 11 -28.08 -8.87 -3.47
N VAL A 12 -27.08 -8.18 -4.02
CA VAL A 12 -27.14 -7.49 -5.31
C VAL A 12 -26.32 -8.27 -6.33
N VAL A 13 -26.94 -8.64 -7.45
CA VAL A 13 -26.23 -9.33 -8.54
C VAL A 13 -25.57 -8.31 -9.44
N ILE A 14 -24.25 -8.37 -9.58
CA ILE A 14 -23.49 -7.53 -10.51
C ILE A 14 -23.60 -8.13 -11.94
N PRO A 15 -24.17 -7.39 -12.90
CA PRO A 15 -24.29 -7.84 -14.29
C PRO A 15 -22.94 -8.22 -14.91
N ALA A 16 -22.97 -9.17 -15.86
CA ALA A 16 -21.76 -9.73 -16.49
C ALA A 16 -20.83 -8.66 -17.10
N GLY A 17 -21.38 -7.64 -17.76
CA GLY A 17 -20.57 -6.56 -18.35
C GLY A 17 -19.76 -5.79 -17.31
N LEU A 18 -20.36 -5.50 -16.15
CA LEU A 18 -19.65 -4.85 -15.04
C LEU A 18 -18.62 -5.78 -14.40
N ARG A 19 -18.94 -7.08 -14.26
CA ARG A 19 -17.97 -8.08 -13.77
C ARG A 19 -16.72 -8.16 -14.64
N ALA A 20 -16.88 -8.11 -15.95
CA ALA A 20 -15.75 -8.14 -16.89
C ALA A 20 -14.89 -6.87 -16.79
N GLN A 21 -15.51 -5.69 -16.72
CA GLN A 21 -14.79 -4.41 -16.62
C GLN A 21 -13.94 -4.28 -15.36
N ILE A 22 -14.45 -4.76 -14.21
CA ILE A 22 -13.69 -4.73 -12.96
C ILE A 22 -12.82 -5.97 -12.75
N GLY A 23 -12.83 -6.95 -13.66
CA GLY A 23 -12.08 -8.20 -13.54
C GLY A 23 -12.56 -9.13 -12.42
N LEU A 24 -13.83 -9.04 -12.02
CA LEU A 24 -14.41 -9.86 -10.94
C LEU A 24 -14.64 -11.30 -11.40
N ARG A 25 -13.81 -12.22 -10.90
CA ARG A 25 -13.98 -13.67 -11.14
C ARG A 25 -14.94 -14.30 -10.12
N PRO A 26 -15.66 -15.38 -10.48
CA PRO A 26 -16.41 -16.18 -9.52
C PRO A 26 -15.52 -16.63 -8.36
N GLY A 27 -15.99 -16.49 -7.12
CA GLY A 27 -15.23 -16.84 -5.92
C GLY A 27 -14.11 -15.86 -5.53
N ALA A 28 -14.02 -14.69 -6.18
CA ALA A 28 -13.10 -13.63 -5.78
C ALA A 28 -13.59 -12.94 -4.50
N LYS A 29 -12.65 -12.60 -3.60
CA LYS A 29 -12.93 -11.72 -2.46
C LYS A 29 -13.04 -10.28 -2.94
N VAL A 30 -13.91 -9.50 -2.32
CA VAL A 30 -14.11 -8.08 -2.64
C VAL A 30 -13.99 -7.22 -1.38
N VAL A 31 -13.45 -6.02 -1.53
CA VAL A 31 -13.54 -4.96 -0.53
C VAL A 31 -14.83 -4.21 -0.80
N VAL A 32 -15.62 -4.03 0.24
CA VAL A 32 -16.83 -3.21 0.23
C VAL A 32 -16.60 -2.05 1.17
N ARG A 33 -16.72 -0.81 0.68
CA ARG A 33 -16.53 0.40 1.47
C ARG A 33 -17.67 1.39 1.20
N LEU A 34 -18.15 2.04 2.27
CA LEU A 34 -19.05 3.17 2.17
C LEU A 34 -18.26 4.44 1.83
N THR A 35 -18.73 5.16 0.83
CA THR A 35 -18.19 6.45 0.39
C THR A 35 -19.00 7.57 1.07
N GLY A 36 -18.40 8.76 1.25
CA GLY A 36 -19.02 9.86 1.99
C GLY A 36 -20.33 10.40 1.38
N ASP A 37 -20.58 10.11 0.10
CA ASP A 37 -21.81 10.43 -0.63
C ASP A 37 -22.92 9.37 -0.48
N GLY A 38 -22.72 8.38 0.39
CA GLY A 38 -23.65 7.26 0.59
C GLY A 38 -23.53 6.16 -0.47
N ALA A 39 -22.56 6.24 -1.39
CA ALA A 39 -22.33 5.20 -2.37
C ALA A 39 -21.48 4.05 -1.80
N VAL A 40 -21.78 2.82 -2.19
CA VAL A 40 -20.96 1.66 -1.84
C VAL A 40 -19.98 1.37 -2.98
N GLN A 41 -18.68 1.44 -2.68
CA GLN A 41 -17.62 1.06 -3.61
C GLN A 41 -17.25 -0.41 -3.40
N ILE A 42 -17.25 -1.17 -4.50
CA ILE A 42 -16.85 -2.58 -4.53
C ILE A 42 -15.59 -2.71 -5.37
N ARG A 43 -14.50 -3.23 -4.78
CA ARG A 43 -13.24 -3.51 -5.49
C ARG A 43 -12.85 -4.99 -5.34
N PRO A 44 -12.48 -5.69 -6.42
CA PRO A 44 -11.92 -7.03 -6.30
C PRO A 44 -10.59 -7.00 -5.55
N LEU A 45 -10.39 -7.93 -4.61
CA LEU A 45 -9.06 -8.16 -4.06
C LEU A 45 -8.25 -9.02 -5.06
N PRO A 46 -6.99 -8.66 -5.31
CA PRO A 46 -6.08 -9.54 -6.01
C PRO A 46 -5.90 -10.83 -5.20
N LYS A 47 -5.94 -11.99 -5.88
CA LYS A 47 -5.72 -13.31 -5.25
C LYS A 47 -4.33 -13.42 -4.62
N ASN A 48 -3.35 -12.72 -5.19
CA ASN A 48 -1.99 -12.65 -4.67
C ASN A 48 -1.65 -11.19 -4.33
N PRO A 49 -1.76 -10.78 -3.05
CA PRO A 49 -1.47 -9.42 -2.64
C PRO A 49 0.00 -9.04 -2.84
N VAL A 50 0.92 -10.01 -2.79
CA VAL A 50 2.36 -9.79 -3.01
C VAL A 50 2.63 -9.44 -4.46
N ALA A 51 2.05 -10.19 -5.40
CA ALA A 51 2.18 -9.89 -6.83
C ALA A 51 1.52 -8.56 -7.20
N ALA A 52 0.40 -8.20 -6.56
CA ALA A 52 -0.28 -6.93 -6.81
C ALA A 52 0.44 -5.71 -6.21
N GLY A 53 1.20 -5.90 -5.12
CA GLY A 53 2.05 -4.86 -4.55
C GLY A 53 3.43 -4.77 -5.22
N PHE A 54 3.78 -5.72 -6.10
CA PHE A 54 5.06 -5.71 -6.79
C PHE A 54 5.10 -4.55 -7.79
N GLY A 55 6.04 -3.63 -7.58
CA GLY A 55 6.17 -2.43 -8.41
C GLY A 55 5.44 -1.19 -7.90
N LEU A 56 4.76 -1.26 -6.75
CA LEU A 56 3.98 -0.13 -6.18
C LEU A 56 4.82 1.15 -5.95
N PHE A 57 6.14 1.01 -5.79
CA PHE A 57 7.07 2.12 -5.54
C PHE A 57 8.02 2.39 -6.70
N VAL A 58 7.74 1.87 -7.91
CA VAL A 58 8.61 2.08 -9.09
C VAL A 58 8.62 3.54 -9.54
N ASP A 59 7.47 4.22 -9.46
CA ASP A 59 7.33 5.63 -9.85
C ASP A 59 7.57 6.61 -8.67
N GLY A 60 7.85 6.08 -7.47
CA GLY A 60 8.09 6.86 -6.26
C GLY A 60 9.57 7.22 -6.05
N PRO A 61 9.88 8.16 -5.13
CA PRO A 61 11.26 8.41 -4.75
C PRO A 61 11.89 7.11 -4.24
N SER A 62 13.15 6.86 -4.63
CA SER A 62 13.87 5.66 -4.20
C SER A 62 13.95 5.61 -2.68
N LEU A 63 13.18 4.70 -2.07
CA LEU A 63 13.21 4.47 -0.63
C LEU A 63 14.62 4.12 -0.16
N THR A 64 15.37 3.39 -0.99
CA THR A 64 16.77 3.05 -0.73
C THR A 64 17.66 4.28 -0.67
N ALA A 65 17.43 5.28 -1.53
CA ALA A 65 18.17 6.54 -1.48
C ALA A 65 17.85 7.34 -0.20
N ALA A 66 16.58 7.39 0.21
CA ALA A 66 16.17 8.03 1.45
C ALA A 66 16.84 7.38 2.68
N LEU A 67 16.81 6.04 2.76
CA LEU A 67 17.48 5.29 3.84
C LEU A 67 19.01 5.52 3.87
N LYS A 68 19.65 5.60 2.70
CA LYS A 68 21.09 5.92 2.60
C LYS A 68 21.39 7.35 3.07
N GLY A 69 20.51 8.30 2.78
CA GLY A 69 20.62 9.69 3.23
C GLY A 69 20.54 9.78 4.76
N GLU A 70 19.55 9.15 5.37
CA GLU A 70 19.41 9.10 6.84
C GLU A 70 20.64 8.47 7.51
N ARG A 71 21.16 7.37 6.94
CA ARG A 71 22.36 6.70 7.47
C ARG A 71 23.61 7.59 7.40
N LYS A 72 23.73 8.43 6.36
CA LYS A 72 24.84 9.39 6.25
C LYS A 72 24.71 10.48 7.32
N ALA A 73 23.52 11.06 7.47
CA ALA A 73 23.27 12.09 8.48
C ALA A 73 23.47 11.57 9.91
N GLU A 74 23.15 10.29 10.17
CA GLU A 74 23.43 9.63 11.44
C GLU A 74 24.94 9.53 11.73
N ARG A 75 25.74 9.12 10.73
CA ARG A 75 27.22 9.03 10.89
C ARG A 75 27.86 10.39 11.16
N GLU A 76 27.41 11.45 10.48
CA GLU A 76 27.90 12.82 10.71
C GLU A 76 27.60 13.29 12.14
N ARG A 77 26.43 12.92 12.69
CA ARG A 77 26.08 13.18 14.10
C ARG A 77 26.94 12.37 15.08
N GLU A 78 27.23 11.12 14.78
CA GLU A 78 28.10 10.30 15.63
C GLU A 78 29.55 10.81 15.64
N GLU A 79 30.06 11.24 14.49
CA GLU A 79 31.43 11.73 14.34
C GLU A 79 31.63 13.09 15.02
N SER A 80 30.65 14.00 14.91
CA SER A 80 30.66 15.27 15.64
C SER A 80 30.47 15.10 17.14
N ARG A 81 29.83 14.01 17.59
CA ARG A 81 29.64 13.67 19.01
C ARG A 81 30.75 12.79 19.57
N ARG A 82 31.74 12.36 18.77
CA ARG A 82 32.88 11.59 19.28
C ARG A 82 33.67 12.46 20.25
N PRO A 83 33.76 12.09 21.55
CA PRO A 83 34.64 12.80 22.46
C PRO A 83 36.06 12.66 21.92
N ARG A 84 36.76 13.80 21.74
CA ARG A 84 38.20 13.81 21.43
C ARG A 84 38.87 12.94 22.48
N SER A 85 39.40 11.80 22.06
CA SER A 85 40.16 10.89 22.92
C SER A 85 41.20 11.73 23.67
N ARG A 86 41.06 11.81 24.99
CA ARG A 86 42.10 12.39 25.85
C ARG A 86 43.40 11.66 25.52
N PRO A 87 44.49 12.34 25.15
CA PRO A 87 45.74 11.65 24.94
C PRO A 87 46.13 11.06 26.30
N HIS A 88 46.17 9.73 26.37
CA HIS A 88 46.77 9.03 27.50
C HIS A 88 48.29 9.15 27.34
N GLY A 89 48.81 10.33 27.74
CA GLY A 89 50.23 10.55 27.91
C GLY A 89 50.69 9.80 29.14
N GLY A 90 51.32 8.65 28.92
CA GLY A 90 51.88 7.80 29.96
C GLY A 90 53.28 8.23 30.37
N ARG A 91 53.57 7.90 31.64
CA ARG A 91 54.84 7.87 32.39
C ARG A 91 55.64 9.15 32.53
#